data_AF-A0A7J9VDF1-F1
#
_entry.id   AF-A0A7J9VDF1-F1
#
_cell.length_a   1.000
_cell.length_b   1.000
_cell.length_c   1.000
_cell.angle_alpha   90.00
_cell.angle_beta   90.00
_cell.angle_gamma   90.00
#
_symmetry.space_group_name_H-M   'P 1'
#
loop_
_entity.id
_entity.type
_entity.pdbx_description
1 polymer ?
#
loop_
_entity_poly.entity_id
_entity_poly.type
_entity_poly.pdbx_seq_one_letter_code
_entity_poly.pdbx_strand_id
1 'polypeptide(L)'
;WPKRIQIHIGKPLDFSRYDGLAGHRFVERSIADEVMYNLMELSGQEYVDIYAARAKELADAERAGATVAVPRQEQARDAARTPETEAS
;
A
#
# COMPACT_ATOMS: atom_id res chain seq x y z
N TRP A 1 -5.90 -5.54 -30.13
CA TRP A 1 -5.57 -6.95 -29.83
C TRP A 1 -5.90 -7.24 -28.37
N PRO A 2 -6.63 -8.32 -28.05
CA PRO A 2 -6.89 -8.69 -26.66
C PRO A 2 -5.58 -9.07 -25.96
N LYS A 3 -5.38 -8.59 -24.73
CA LYS A 3 -4.27 -9.03 -23.86
C LYS A 3 -4.76 -10.15 -22.93
N ARG A 4 -3.88 -11.11 -22.63
CA ARG A 4 -4.16 -12.20 -21.68
C ARG A 4 -4.15 -11.65 -20.24
N ILE A 5 -5.24 -11.87 -19.51
CA ILE A 5 -5.34 -11.53 -18.08
C ILE A 5 -4.63 -12.62 -17.26
N GLN A 6 -3.87 -12.20 -16.24
CA GLN A 6 -3.21 -13.11 -15.30
C GLN A 6 -3.66 -12.80 -13.88
N ILE A 7 -3.85 -13.85 -13.08
CA ILE A 7 -4.20 -13.75 -11.66
C ILE A 7 -3.07 -14.44 -10.89
N HIS A 8 -2.50 -13.73 -9.92
CA HIS A 8 -1.47 -14.24 -9.02
C HIS A 8 -2.08 -14.33 -7.61
N ILE A 9 -1.95 -15.49 -6.96
CA ILE A 9 -2.47 -15.73 -5.62
C ILE A 9 -1.26 -15.96 -4.71
N GLY A 10 -1.15 -15.12 -3.66
CA GLY A 10 -0.07 -15.18 -2.69
C GLY A 10 -0.28 -16.25 -1.61
N LYS A 11 0.67 -16.31 -0.67
CA LYS A 11 0.52 -17.12 0.53
C LYS A 11 -0.59 -16.55 1.43
N PRO A 12 -1.30 -17.39 2.19
CA PRO A 12 -2.21 -16.91 3.23
C PRO A 12 -1.47 -16.03 4.24
N LEU A 13 -2.09 -14.92 4.64
CA LEU A 13 -1.63 -14.08 5.74
C LEU A 13 -2.34 -14.51 7.03
N ASP A 14 -1.60 -14.55 8.13
CA ASP A 14 -2.11 -14.95 9.44
C ASP A 14 -2.20 -13.76 10.39
N PHE A 15 -3.44 -13.41 10.73
CA PHE A 15 -3.78 -12.31 11.64
C PHE A 15 -4.31 -12.80 12.99
N SER A 16 -4.20 -14.09 13.29
CA SER A 16 -4.75 -14.69 14.53
C SER A 16 -4.24 -14.00 15.80
N ARG A 17 -3.04 -13.39 15.74
CA ARG A 17 -2.46 -12.58 16.82
C ARG A 17 -3.25 -11.31 17.18
N TYR A 18 -4.18 -10.88 16.33
CA TYR A 18 -5.00 -9.68 16.51
C TYR A 18 -6.47 -9.99 16.82
N ASP A 19 -6.80 -11.24 17.11
CA ASP A 19 -8.17 -11.62 17.46
C ASP A 19 -8.68 -10.84 18.68
N GLY A 20 -9.92 -10.38 18.61
CA GLY A 20 -10.54 -9.52 19.63
C GLY A 20 -10.07 -8.05 19.65
N LEU A 21 -9.14 -7.63 18.80
CA LEU A 21 -8.63 -6.25 18.75
C LEU A 21 -9.29 -5.36 17.67
N ALA A 22 -10.47 -5.76 17.19
CA ALA A 22 -11.24 -4.95 16.26
C ALA A 22 -11.58 -3.57 16.87
N GLY A 23 -11.44 -2.49 16.09
CA GLY A 23 -11.65 -1.12 16.55
C GLY A 23 -10.38 -0.43 17.08
N HIS A 24 -9.26 -1.13 17.23
CA HIS A 24 -7.97 -0.49 17.50
C HIS A 24 -7.32 -0.01 16.21
N ARG A 25 -7.32 1.31 15.98
CA ARG A 25 -6.79 1.93 14.75
C ARG A 25 -5.36 1.51 14.39
N PHE A 26 -4.51 1.28 15.39
CA PHE A 26 -3.13 0.82 15.20
C PHE A 26 -3.06 -0.60 14.66
N VAL A 27 -3.90 -1.51 15.18
CA VAL A 27 -3.99 -2.91 14.73
C VAL A 27 -4.50 -2.96 13.29
N GLU A 28 -5.57 -2.21 12.99
CA GLU A 28 -6.11 -2.11 11.64
C GLU A 28 -5.06 -1.55 10.65
N ARG A 29 -4.24 -0.58 11.09
CA ARG A 29 -3.15 -0.05 10.27
C ARG A 29 -2.09 -1.11 10.02
N SER A 30 -1.64 -1.83 11.06
CA SER A 30 -0.66 -2.90 10.91
C SER A 30 -1.13 -4.00 9.95
N ILE A 31 -2.41 -4.40 10.03
CA ILE A 31 -3.00 -5.38 9.09
C ILE A 31 -2.98 -4.84 7.66
N ALA A 32 -3.42 -3.58 7.46
CA ALA A 32 -3.42 -2.96 6.14
C ALA A 32 -2.01 -2.86 5.55
N ASP A 33 -1.03 -2.42 6.34
CA ASP A 33 0.36 -2.30 5.90
C ASP A 33 0.94 -3.67 5.51
N GLU A 34 0.63 -4.73 6.25
CA GLU A 34 1.06 -6.10 5.93
C GLU A 34 0.44 -6.62 4.62
N VAL A 35 -0.86 -6.36 4.39
CA VAL A 35 -1.53 -6.71 3.12
C VAL A 35 -0.89 -5.95 1.95
N MET A 36 -0.71 -4.64 2.09
CA MET A 36 -0.17 -3.81 1.00
C MET A 36 1.27 -4.19 0.66
N TYR A 37 2.09 -4.50 1.68
CA TYR A 37 3.44 -5.00 1.46
C TYR A 37 3.46 -6.31 0.67
N ASN A 38 2.63 -7.29 1.06
CA ASN A 38 2.57 -8.58 0.37
C ASN A 38 2.06 -8.45 -1.07
N LEU A 39 1.10 -7.54 -1.33
CA LEU A 39 0.64 -7.25 -2.69
C LEU A 39 1.73 -6.58 -3.54
N MET A 40 2.46 -5.62 -2.96
CA MET A 40 3.60 -4.97 -3.61
C MET A 40 4.66 -6.00 -3.99
N GLU A 41 5.02 -6.89 -3.06
CA GLU A 41 5.99 -7.97 -3.31
C GLU A 41 5.50 -8.95 -4.38
N LEU A 42 4.23 -9.41 -4.28
CA LEU A 42 3.66 -10.37 -5.22
C LEU A 42 3.52 -9.81 -6.64
N SER A 43 3.15 -8.53 -6.75
CA SER A 43 2.93 -7.87 -8.05
C SER A 43 4.19 -7.25 -8.64
N GLY A 44 5.22 -7.00 -7.82
CA GLY A 44 6.41 -6.21 -8.18
C GLY A 44 6.12 -4.72 -8.45
N GLN A 45 4.91 -4.25 -8.17
CA GLN A 45 4.48 -2.87 -8.41
C GLN A 45 4.59 -2.07 -7.11
N GLU A 46 5.24 -0.91 -7.15
CA GLU A 46 5.36 -0.01 -6.00
C GLU A 46 3.97 0.46 -5.54
N TYR A 47 3.73 0.41 -4.22
CA TYR A 47 2.50 0.98 -3.66
C TYR A 47 2.57 2.50 -3.65
N VAL A 48 1.51 3.15 -4.14
CA VAL A 48 1.37 4.62 -4.06
C VAL A 48 0.06 4.95 -3.38
N ASP A 49 0.15 5.63 -2.24
CA ASP A 49 -1.02 6.13 -1.50
C ASP A 49 -1.60 7.37 -2.21
N ILE A 50 -2.24 7.12 -3.36
CA ILE A 50 -2.93 8.13 -4.14
C ILE A 50 -4.43 7.89 -4.00
N TYR A 51 -5.16 8.94 -3.62
CA TYR A 51 -6.61 8.92 -3.62
C TYR A 51 -7.17 8.49 -4.99
N ALA A 52 -8.19 7.63 -5.01
CA ALA A 52 -8.67 6.95 -6.21
C ALA A 52 -8.97 7.88 -7.41
N ALA A 53 -9.49 9.09 -7.16
CA ALA A 53 -9.73 10.09 -8.20
C ALA A 53 -8.43 10.54 -8.90
N ARG A 54 -7.37 10.74 -8.11
CA ARG A 54 -6.06 11.15 -8.61
C ARG A 54 -5.36 10.00 -9.34
N ALA A 55 -5.53 8.75 -8.89
CA ALA A 55 -5.01 7.58 -9.60
C ALA A 55 -5.62 7.42 -11.00
N LYS A 56 -6.93 7.69 -11.15
CA LYS A 56 -7.60 7.68 -12.46
C LYS A 56 -7.07 8.77 -13.39
N GLU A 57 -6.90 9.99 -12.90
CA GLU A 57 -6.32 11.10 -13.66
C GLU A 57 -4.90 10.78 -14.16
N LEU A 58 -4.07 10.14 -13.32
CA LEU A 58 -2.74 9.69 -13.69
C LEU A 58 -2.78 8.61 -14.78
N ALA A 59 -3.63 7.59 -14.64
CA ALA A 59 -3.77 6.52 -15.63
C ALA A 59 -4.27 7.03 -17.00
N ASP A 60 -5.16 8.03 -17.00
CA ASP A 60 -5.65 8.67 -18.21
C ASP A 60 -4.57 9.56 -18.84
N ALA A 61 -3.73 10.23 -18.05
CA ALA A 61 -2.59 11.01 -18.51
C ALA A 61 -1.46 10.13 -19.11
N GLU A 62 -1.17 8.98 -18.50
CA GLU A 62 -0.23 7.98 -19.05
C GLU A 62 -0.73 7.43 -20.40
N ARG A 63 -2.03 7.13 -20.52
CA ARG A 63 -2.63 6.74 -21.81
C ARG A 63 -2.50 7.83 -22.87
N ALA A 64 -2.50 9.10 -22.47
CA ALA A 64 -2.31 10.24 -23.34
C ALA A 64 -0.83 10.53 -23.68
N GLY A 65 0.11 9.71 -23.19
CA GLY A 65 1.55 9.87 -23.44
C GLY A 65 2.21 10.99 -22.63
N ALA A 66 1.54 11.51 -21.59
CA ALA A 66 2.10 12.49 -20.68
C ALA A 66 2.82 11.77 -19.52
N THR A 67 4.11 12.05 -19.33
CA THR A 67 4.85 11.56 -18.14
C THR A 67 4.40 12.37 -16.93
N VAL A 68 3.52 11.79 -16.12
CA VAL A 68 3.17 12.34 -14.81
C VAL A 68 4.08 11.70 -13.78
N ALA A 69 4.91 12.52 -13.12
CA ALA A 69 5.73 12.05 -12.02
C ALA A 69 4.82 11.60 -10.86
N VAL A 70 4.81 10.30 -10.59
CA VAL A 70 4.28 9.77 -9.34
C VAL A 70 5.21 10.22 -8.22
N PRO A 71 4.71 10.88 -7.16
CA PRO A 71 5.56 11.25 -6.03
C PRO A 71 6.12 9.97 -5.42
N ARG A 72 7.44 9.78 -5.50
CA ARG A 72 8.16 8.70 -4.83
C ARG A 72 7.96 8.88 -3.33
N GLN A 73 7.56 7.82 -2.63
CA GLN A 73 7.38 7.85 -1.18
C GLN A 73 8.75 7.95 -0.49
N GLU A 74 9.26 9.16 -0.33
CA GLU A 74 10.45 9.43 0.49
C GLU A 74 10.07 9.53 1.98
N GLN A 75 8.81 9.88 2.28
CA GLN A 75 8.35 10.26 3.63
C GLN A 75 7.85 9.10 4.53
N ALA A 76 7.55 7.91 3.98
CA ALA A 76 7.08 6.78 4.81
C ALA A 76 8.20 6.15 5.66
N ARG A 77 9.46 6.36 5.29
CA ARG A 77 10.63 5.81 6.00
C ARG A 77 10.94 6.61 7.27
N ASP A 78 10.64 7.90 7.27
CA ASP A 78 10.93 8.80 8.40
C ASP A 78 9.81 8.79 9.45
N ALA A 79 8.54 8.64 9.05
CA ALA A 79 7.41 8.63 9.98
C ALA A 79 7.29 7.32 10.80
N ALA A 80 7.98 6.25 10.39
CA ALA A 80 8.02 4.97 11.10
C ALA A 80 9.14 4.90 12.17
N ARG A 81 9.97 5.95 12.29
CA ARG A 81 11.00 6.07 13.33
C ARG A 81 10.61 7.23 14.26
N THR A 82 10.30 6.90 15.52
CA THR A 82 9.93 7.78 16.68
C THR A 82 8.46 8.26 16.71
N PRO A 83 7.76 8.10 17.86
CA PRO A 83 8.23 8.55 19.17
C PRO A 83 8.47 7.39 20.17
N GLU A 84 9.74 7.16 20.51
CA GLU A 84 10.07 6.75 21.88
C GLU A 84 10.19 8.01 22.73
N THR A 85 9.78 7.89 24.00
CA THR A 85 9.93 8.84 25.12
C THR A 85 8.74 9.78 25.36
N GLU A 86 7.71 9.28 26.05
CA GLU A 86 7.11 9.97 27.20
C GLU A 86 6.74 8.92 28.26
N ALA A 87 7.74 8.49 29.02
CA ALA A 87 7.57 7.80 30.29
C ALA A 87 8.71 8.23 31.21
N SER A 88 8.55 9.38 31.86
CA SER A 88 9.18 9.78 33.13
C SER A 88 8.41 10.95 33.71
#